data_AF-A0A962WKS7-F1
#
_entry.id   AF-A0A962WKS7-F1
#
_cell.length_a   1.000
_cell.length_b   1.000
_cell.length_c   1.000
_cell.angle_alpha   90.00
_cell.angle_beta   90.00
_cell.angle_gamma   90.00
#
_symmetry.space_group_name_H-M   'P 1'
#
loop_
_entity.id
_entity.type
_entity.pdbx_description
1 polymer ?
#
loop_
_entity_poly.entity_id
_entity_poly.type
_entity_poly.pdbx_seq_one_letter_code
_entity_poly.pdbx_strand_id
1 'polypeptide(L)'
;MVFRFYGELNDFLPESQRQRATLCACARDASLKHAIEALGVPHPEIALVLVDGEPVALSQAACDGARVAVYPRFFGLKLAPAMVASPPLPEPRRFLADGHLFALGRKLRMLGFDTVLPRSLDDALLAACAARERRILLTRDRELLKRAEVEFGRYVRAVRPQAQLRELVLAFDLATRARPFVRCMECNGDLRPVGAAAVRHRVPPGVAARYTRFVRCVACDRVYWQGSHYARMRDGLDAVLG
;
A
#
# COMPACT_ATOMS: atom_id res chain seq x y z
N MET A 1 7.56 -7.15 -28.64
CA MET A 1 6.79 -7.07 -27.37
C MET A 1 7.55 -7.71 -26.22
N VAL A 2 7.21 -7.39 -24.96
CA VAL A 2 7.79 -8.03 -23.77
C VAL A 2 6.70 -8.76 -22.98
N PHE A 3 6.78 -10.10 -22.90
CA PHE A 3 5.81 -10.94 -22.20
C PHE A 3 6.30 -11.33 -20.81
N ARG A 4 5.39 -11.39 -19.85
CA ARG A 4 5.62 -12.02 -18.54
C ARG A 4 4.46 -12.93 -18.18
N PHE A 5 4.78 -14.18 -17.86
CA PHE A 5 3.82 -15.19 -17.48
C PHE A 5 3.83 -15.42 -15.96
N TYR A 6 2.66 -15.62 -15.38
CA TYR A 6 2.48 -15.79 -13.94
C TYR A 6 1.94 -17.19 -13.60
N GLY A 7 2.15 -17.62 -12.36
CA GLY A 7 1.64 -18.90 -11.85
C GLY A 7 2.09 -20.10 -12.69
N GLU A 8 1.17 -21.06 -12.83
CA GLU A 8 1.31 -22.34 -13.53
C GLU A 8 1.60 -22.19 -15.03
N LEU A 9 1.35 -21.01 -15.63
CA LEU A 9 1.71 -20.78 -17.05
C LEU A 9 3.22 -20.90 -17.31
N ASN A 10 4.05 -20.77 -16.27
CA ASN A 10 5.49 -20.92 -16.38
C ASN A 10 5.94 -22.37 -16.63
N ASP A 11 5.09 -23.36 -16.33
CA ASP A 11 5.42 -24.76 -16.55
C ASP A 11 5.53 -25.09 -18.05
N PHE A 12 4.79 -24.35 -18.89
CA PHE A 12 4.84 -24.43 -20.35
C PHE A 12 6.06 -23.74 -20.97
N LEU A 13 6.78 -22.90 -20.22
CA LEU A 13 7.92 -22.14 -20.75
C LEU A 13 9.25 -22.88 -20.55
N PRO A 14 10.23 -22.64 -21.44
CA PRO A 14 11.62 -23.05 -21.22
C PRO A 14 12.15 -22.49 -19.88
N GLU A 15 12.97 -23.26 -19.19
CA GLU A 15 13.50 -22.91 -17.86
C GLU A 15 14.15 -21.52 -17.81
N SER A 16 14.84 -21.13 -18.88
CA SER A 16 15.50 -19.83 -19.03
C SER A 16 14.54 -18.62 -19.05
N GLN A 17 13.26 -18.86 -19.36
CA GLN A 17 12.21 -17.86 -19.53
C GLN A 17 11.18 -17.87 -18.38
N ARG A 18 11.23 -18.88 -17.50
CA ARG A 18 10.34 -18.98 -16.34
C ARG A 18 10.52 -17.80 -15.39
N GLN A 19 9.40 -17.26 -14.93
CA GLN A 19 9.29 -16.15 -13.98
C GLN A 19 10.02 -14.87 -14.44
N ARG A 20 10.31 -14.75 -15.73
CA ARG A 20 11.07 -13.66 -16.34
C ARG A 20 10.24 -12.92 -17.39
N ALA A 21 10.70 -11.71 -17.70
CA ALA A 21 10.15 -10.95 -18.82
C ALA A 21 10.94 -11.37 -20.08
N THR A 22 10.23 -11.84 -21.10
CA THR A 22 10.82 -12.38 -22.32
C THR A 22 10.45 -11.50 -23.50
N LEU A 23 11.44 -11.10 -24.28
CA LEU A 23 11.20 -10.38 -25.52
C LEU A 23 10.72 -11.37 -26.59
N CYS A 24 9.59 -11.05 -27.22
CA CYS A 24 9.02 -11.83 -28.32
C CYS A 24 8.81 -10.90 -29.51
N ALA A 25 9.33 -11.32 -30.67
CA ALA A 25 9.01 -10.69 -31.94
C ALA A 25 7.69 -11.30 -32.46
N CYS A 26 6.68 -10.46 -32.66
CA CYS A 26 5.39 -10.87 -33.18
C CYS A 26 5.24 -10.34 -34.60
N ALA A 27 4.58 -11.10 -35.48
CA ALA A 27 4.22 -10.60 -36.81
C ALA A 27 3.28 -9.38 -36.67
N ARG A 28 3.32 -8.45 -37.65
CA ARG A 28 2.61 -7.16 -37.58
C ARG A 28 1.09 -7.26 -37.39
N ASP A 29 0.51 -8.43 -37.69
CA ASP A 29 -0.93 -8.69 -37.59
C ASP A 29 -1.26 -9.89 -36.68
N ALA A 30 -0.29 -10.40 -35.92
CA ALA A 30 -0.53 -11.48 -34.98
C ALA A 30 -1.44 -10.99 -33.84
N SER A 31 -2.44 -11.79 -33.48
CA SER A 31 -3.18 -11.53 -32.24
C SER A 31 -2.35 -11.91 -31.02
N LEU A 32 -2.70 -11.37 -29.85
CA LEU A 32 -2.09 -11.76 -28.57
C LEU A 32 -2.19 -13.27 -28.33
N LYS A 33 -3.32 -13.90 -28.72
CA LYS A 33 -3.48 -15.35 -28.70
C LYS A 33 -2.32 -16.05 -29.42
N HIS A 34 -2.11 -15.72 -30.69
CA HIS A 34 -1.08 -16.35 -31.52
C HIS A 34 0.33 -16.10 -30.96
N ALA A 35 0.60 -14.87 -30.51
CA ALA A 35 1.89 -14.52 -29.90
C ALA A 35 2.17 -15.33 -28.63
N ILE A 36 1.16 -15.54 -27.79
CA ILE A 36 1.28 -16.30 -26.55
C ILE A 36 1.45 -17.80 -26.83
N GLU A 37 0.68 -18.35 -27.78
CA GLU A 37 0.81 -19.75 -28.19
C GLU A 37 2.17 -20.04 -28.83
N ALA A 38 2.74 -19.09 -29.56
CA ALA A 38 4.09 -19.19 -30.12
C ALA A 38 5.19 -19.26 -29.04
N LEU A 39 4.92 -18.76 -27.83
CA LEU A 39 5.79 -18.89 -26.66
C LEU A 39 5.58 -20.22 -25.91
N GLY A 40 4.63 -21.05 -26.35
CA GLY A 40 4.33 -22.37 -25.80
C GLY A 40 3.17 -22.41 -24.81
N VAL A 41 2.56 -21.27 -24.48
CA VAL A 41 1.48 -21.21 -23.48
C VAL A 41 0.11 -21.39 -24.15
N PRO A 42 -0.66 -22.43 -23.81
CA PRO A 42 -1.95 -22.69 -24.43
C PRO A 42 -3.01 -21.68 -23.94
N HIS A 43 -3.71 -21.03 -24.87
CA HIS A 43 -4.71 -20.01 -24.54
C HIS A 43 -5.88 -20.44 -23.63
N PRO A 44 -6.32 -21.72 -23.56
CA PRO A 44 -7.37 -22.13 -22.62
C PRO A 44 -6.95 -22.05 -21.15
N GLU A 45 -5.64 -22.08 -20.88
CA GLU A 45 -5.08 -21.92 -19.54
C GLU A 45 -5.07 -20.46 -19.07
N ILE A 46 -5.38 -19.51 -19.96
CA ILE A 46 -5.28 -18.07 -19.68
C ILE A 46 -6.63 -17.53 -19.21
N ALA A 47 -6.63 -16.82 -18.07
CA ALA A 47 -7.81 -16.08 -17.60
C ALA A 47 -7.76 -14.59 -17.94
N LEU A 48 -6.57 -13.99 -17.89
CA LEU A 48 -6.41 -12.54 -18.00
C LEU A 48 -5.13 -12.23 -18.77
N VAL A 49 -5.25 -11.32 -19.72
CA VAL A 49 -4.13 -10.67 -20.40
C VAL A 49 -4.20 -9.18 -20.14
N LEU A 50 -3.10 -8.60 -19.70
CA LEU A 50 -2.94 -7.16 -19.54
C LEU A 50 -1.93 -6.65 -20.58
N VAL A 51 -2.26 -5.57 -21.26
CA VAL A 51 -1.34 -4.81 -22.12
C VAL A 51 -1.11 -3.45 -21.49
N ASP A 52 0.13 -3.18 -21.09
CA ASP A 52 0.53 -1.95 -20.38
C ASP A 52 -0.31 -1.64 -19.12
N GLY A 53 -0.89 -2.69 -18.52
CA GLY A 53 -1.70 -2.61 -17.31
C GLY A 53 -3.22 -2.72 -17.55
N GLU A 54 -3.67 -2.56 -18.79
CA GLU A 54 -5.09 -2.60 -19.14
C GLU A 54 -5.54 -4.01 -19.55
N PRO A 55 -6.68 -4.51 -19.05
CA PRO A 55 -7.26 -5.78 -19.49
C PRO A 55 -7.66 -5.76 -20.96
N VAL A 56 -7.22 -6.78 -21.70
CA VAL A 56 -7.50 -6.90 -23.14
C VAL A 56 -7.96 -8.29 -23.52
N ALA A 57 -8.69 -8.38 -24.63
CA ALA A 57 -9.07 -9.65 -25.22
C ALA A 57 -7.87 -10.32 -25.92
N LEU A 58 -7.83 -11.66 -25.92
CA LEU A 58 -6.82 -12.44 -26.65
C LEU A 58 -6.85 -12.21 -28.17
N SER A 59 -7.98 -11.73 -28.71
CA SER A 59 -8.16 -11.37 -30.12
C SER A 59 -7.52 -10.03 -30.48
N GLN A 60 -7.10 -9.21 -29.50
CA GLN A 60 -6.48 -7.92 -29.77
C GLN A 60 -5.16 -8.10 -30.55
N ALA A 61 -4.90 -7.18 -31.47
CA ALA A 61 -3.66 -7.16 -32.24
C ALA A 61 -2.44 -6.91 -31.34
N ALA A 62 -1.34 -7.57 -31.65
CA ALA A 62 -0.06 -7.37 -31.00
C ALA A 62 0.50 -5.97 -31.32
N CYS A 63 0.61 -5.12 -30.31
CA CYS A 63 1.22 -3.79 -30.45
C CYS A 63 2.72 -3.87 -30.18
N ASP A 64 3.54 -3.42 -31.13
CA ASP A 64 4.99 -3.51 -30.97
C ASP A 64 5.50 -2.65 -29.80
N GLY A 65 6.51 -3.13 -29.09
CA GLY A 65 7.05 -2.47 -27.89
C GLY A 65 6.20 -2.55 -26.60
N ALA A 66 4.96 -3.06 -26.66
CA ALA A 66 4.09 -3.14 -25.48
C ALA A 66 4.52 -4.21 -24.45
N ARG A 67 4.15 -4.01 -23.18
CA ARG A 67 4.34 -4.99 -22.10
C ARG A 67 3.08 -5.82 -21.89
N VAL A 68 3.21 -7.13 -21.98
CA VAL A 68 2.11 -8.08 -21.86
C VAL A 68 2.28 -8.93 -20.61
N ALA A 69 1.28 -8.92 -19.72
CA ALA A 69 1.21 -9.81 -18.57
C ALA A 69 0.10 -10.85 -18.77
N VAL A 70 0.42 -12.13 -18.60
CA VAL A 70 -0.49 -13.25 -18.84
C VAL A 70 -0.68 -14.05 -17.56
N TYR A 71 -1.93 -14.23 -17.15
CA TYR A 71 -2.30 -14.89 -15.90
C TYR A 71 -3.12 -16.16 -16.17
N PRO A 72 -2.86 -17.26 -15.44
CA PRO A 72 -3.58 -18.50 -15.62
C PRO A 72 -5.01 -18.39 -15.09
N ARG A 73 -5.85 -19.36 -15.47
CA ARG A 73 -7.14 -19.62 -14.83
C ARG A 73 -6.90 -20.11 -13.40
N PHE A 74 -7.06 -19.21 -12.44
CA PHE A 74 -7.20 -19.59 -11.05
C PHE A 74 -8.67 -19.83 -10.73
N PHE A 75 -9.02 -21.04 -10.28
CA PHE A 75 -10.23 -21.23 -9.50
C PHE A 75 -9.95 -20.66 -8.10
N GLY A 76 -10.81 -19.76 -7.60
CA GLY A 76 -10.64 -19.22 -6.27
C GLY A 76 -10.46 -20.34 -5.24
N LEU A 77 -9.41 -20.25 -4.40
CA LEU A 77 -9.19 -21.20 -3.32
C LEU A 77 -10.35 -21.09 -2.32
N LYS A 78 -11.26 -22.06 -2.34
CA LYS A 78 -12.25 -22.24 -1.28
C LYS A 78 -11.53 -22.78 -0.05
N LEU A 79 -11.01 -21.88 0.78
CA LEU A 79 -10.40 -22.23 2.05
C LEU A 79 -11.50 -22.45 3.08
N ALA A 80 -11.57 -23.66 3.67
CA ALA A 80 -12.34 -23.84 4.89
C ALA A 80 -11.73 -22.97 6.01
N PRO A 81 -12.51 -22.40 6.94
CA PRO A 81 -11.98 -21.56 8.02
C PRO A 81 -10.85 -22.20 8.83
N ALA A 82 -10.85 -23.53 8.95
CA ALA A 82 -9.80 -24.30 9.62
C ALA A 82 -8.46 -24.37 8.85
N MET A 83 -8.42 -23.96 7.59
CA MET A 83 -7.23 -23.98 6.72
C MET A 83 -6.53 -22.62 6.63
N VAL A 84 -7.03 -21.59 7.33
CA VAL A 84 -6.41 -20.27 7.30
C VAL A 84 -5.25 -20.25 8.28
N ALA A 85 -4.02 -20.23 7.75
CA ALA A 85 -2.79 -20.23 8.54
C ALA A 85 -2.58 -18.96 9.41
N SER A 86 -3.43 -17.94 9.24
CA SER A 86 -3.35 -16.70 10.01
C SER A 86 -4.76 -16.17 10.30
N PRO A 87 -4.99 -15.59 11.49
CA PRO A 87 -6.28 -14.96 11.80
C PRO A 87 -6.57 -13.79 10.85
N PRO A 88 -7.85 -13.41 10.68
CA PRO A 88 -8.20 -12.20 9.93
C PRO A 88 -7.51 -10.97 10.53
N LEU A 89 -7.22 -9.99 9.68
CA LEU A 89 -6.59 -8.74 10.11
C LEU A 89 -7.41 -8.06 11.22
N PRO A 90 -6.75 -7.43 12.20
CA PRO A 90 -7.44 -6.77 13.30
C PRO A 90 -8.25 -5.55 12.83
N GLU A 91 -9.43 -5.39 13.43
CA GLU A 91 -10.31 -4.23 13.27
C GLU A 91 -10.39 -3.46 14.61
N PRO A 92 -10.22 -2.12 14.63
CA PRO A 92 -9.78 -1.27 13.52
C PRO A 92 -8.31 -1.54 13.15
N ARG A 93 -7.92 -1.20 11.92
CA ARG A 93 -6.52 -1.27 11.46
C ARG A 93 -5.66 -0.28 12.26
N ARG A 94 -4.77 -0.82 13.09
CA ARG A 94 -3.77 -0.07 13.84
C ARG A 94 -2.38 -0.56 13.46
N PHE A 95 -1.45 0.37 13.38
CA PHE A 95 -0.10 0.10 12.90
C PHE A 95 0.94 0.38 13.97
N LEU A 96 2.04 -0.35 13.89
CA LEU A 96 3.31 -0.02 14.52
C LEU A 96 4.34 -0.01 13.41
N ALA A 97 4.99 1.13 13.17
CA ALA A 97 6.03 1.21 12.14
C ALA A 97 7.40 1.27 12.79
N ASP A 98 8.32 0.43 12.29
CA ASP A 98 9.75 0.47 12.60
C ASP A 98 10.33 1.89 12.36
N GLY A 99 11.41 2.24 13.05
CA GLY A 99 12.13 3.51 12.95
C GLY A 99 12.54 3.88 11.52
N HIS A 100 12.78 2.92 10.63
CA HIS A 100 13.06 3.22 9.21
C HIS A 100 11.84 3.70 8.42
N LEU A 101 10.65 3.65 9.01
CA LEU A 101 9.37 3.95 8.37
C LEU A 101 8.64 5.14 9.03
N PHE A 102 9.36 6.00 9.74
CA PHE A 102 8.80 7.22 10.37
C PHE A 102 7.96 8.07 9.39
N ALA A 103 8.47 8.30 8.17
CA ALA A 103 7.77 9.09 7.17
C ALA A 103 6.45 8.43 6.70
N LEU A 104 6.45 7.11 6.57
CA LEU A 104 5.25 6.33 6.26
C LEU A 104 4.25 6.39 7.41
N GLY A 105 4.69 6.22 8.65
CA GLY A 105 3.79 6.27 9.79
C GLY A 105 3.15 7.64 9.99
N ARG A 106 3.87 8.74 9.72
CA ARG A 106 3.25 10.08 9.69
C ARG A 106 2.16 10.17 8.63
N LYS A 107 2.36 9.56 7.45
CA LYS A 107 1.34 9.47 6.39
C LYS A 107 0.12 8.64 6.79
N LEU A 108 0.32 7.52 7.47
CA LEU A 108 -0.80 6.72 8.01
C LEU A 108 -1.61 7.51 9.05
N ARG A 109 -0.94 8.27 9.92
CA ARG A 109 -1.63 9.21 10.85
C ARG A 109 -2.40 10.30 10.11
N MET A 110 -1.83 10.84 9.02
CA MET A 110 -2.53 11.80 8.16
C MET A 110 -3.78 11.19 7.52
N LEU A 111 -3.76 9.92 7.13
CA LEU A 111 -4.95 9.18 6.67
C LEU A 111 -5.94 8.83 7.78
N GLY A 112 -5.59 9.06 9.05
CA GLY A 112 -6.46 8.84 10.22
C GLY A 112 -6.22 7.52 10.96
N PHE A 113 -5.23 6.73 10.55
CA PHE A 113 -4.94 5.45 11.19
C PHE A 113 -4.08 5.62 12.43
N ASP A 114 -4.47 4.93 13.51
CA ASP A 114 -3.68 4.84 14.74
C ASP A 114 -2.35 4.16 14.42
N THR A 115 -1.26 4.93 14.45
CA THR A 115 0.07 4.44 14.10
C THR A 115 1.08 4.82 15.16
N VAL A 116 1.65 3.84 15.84
CA VAL A 116 2.75 4.04 16.78
C VAL A 116 4.06 4.16 16.02
N LEU A 117 4.86 5.17 16.41
CA LEU A 117 6.18 5.45 15.87
C LEU A 117 7.16 5.51 17.05
N PRO A 118 7.76 4.39 17.46
CA PRO A 118 8.71 4.35 18.54
C PRO A 118 10.01 5.07 18.12
N ARG A 119 10.60 5.84 19.04
CA ARG A 119 11.84 6.60 18.76
C ARG A 119 13.08 5.70 18.69
N SER A 120 13.12 4.70 19.57
CA SER A 120 14.19 3.70 19.65
C SER A 120 13.67 2.55 20.50
N LEU A 121 13.19 1.50 19.85
CA LEU A 121 12.91 0.22 20.47
C LEU A 121 13.74 -0.82 19.72
N ASP A 122 14.29 -1.79 20.44
CA ASP A 122 14.85 -2.97 19.80
C ASP A 122 13.75 -3.84 19.20
N ASP A 123 14.16 -4.79 18.36
CA ASP A 123 13.27 -5.70 17.65
C ASP A 123 12.39 -6.55 18.58
N ALA A 124 12.90 -6.92 19.76
CA ALA A 124 12.14 -7.71 20.72
C ALA A 124 10.99 -6.90 21.33
N LEU A 125 11.27 -5.65 21.71
CA LEU A 125 10.29 -4.71 22.21
C LEU A 125 9.29 -4.29 21.14
N LEU A 126 9.72 -4.13 19.88
CA LEU A 126 8.83 -3.86 18.75
C LEU A 126 7.83 -5.01 18.55
N ALA A 127 8.32 -6.25 18.50
CA ALA A 127 7.49 -7.45 18.34
C ALA A 127 6.52 -7.62 19.52
N ALA A 128 7.02 -7.52 20.76
CA ALA A 128 6.19 -7.62 21.96
C ALA A 128 5.12 -6.52 22.02
N CYS A 129 5.44 -5.28 21.61
CA CYS A 129 4.48 -4.18 21.56
C CYS A 129 3.41 -4.41 20.49
N ALA A 130 3.80 -4.86 19.29
CA ALA A 130 2.88 -5.20 18.22
C ALA A 130 1.90 -6.31 18.65
N ALA A 131 2.41 -7.35 19.31
CA ALA A 131 1.60 -8.45 19.85
C ALA A 131 0.63 -7.97 20.93
N ARG A 132 1.14 -7.31 21.99
CA ARG A 132 0.37 -6.85 23.14
C ARG A 132 -0.76 -5.90 22.74
N GLU A 133 -0.51 -5.01 21.78
CA GLU A 133 -1.50 -4.03 21.32
C GLU A 133 -2.28 -4.50 20.07
N ARG A 134 -2.03 -5.72 19.60
CA ARG A 134 -2.60 -6.28 18.35
C ARG A 134 -2.50 -5.30 17.19
N ARG A 135 -1.30 -4.79 16.93
CA ARG A 135 -0.99 -3.86 15.84
C ARG A 135 -0.33 -4.60 14.68
N ILE A 136 -0.60 -4.13 13.46
CA ILE A 136 0.10 -4.58 12.27
C ILE A 136 1.50 -3.95 12.27
N LEU A 137 2.53 -4.79 12.43
CA LEU A 137 3.93 -4.37 12.40
C LEU A 137 4.39 -4.11 10.96
N LEU A 138 4.80 -2.88 10.69
CA LEU A 138 5.36 -2.47 9.40
C LEU A 138 6.87 -2.38 9.54
N THR A 139 7.61 -3.12 8.73
CA THR A 139 9.07 -3.10 8.75
C THR A 139 9.65 -3.46 7.37
N ARG A 140 10.92 -3.13 7.16
CA ARG A 140 11.74 -3.61 6.04
C ARG A 140 12.79 -4.62 6.49
N ASP A 141 12.73 -5.05 7.75
CA ASP A 141 13.52 -6.13 8.31
C ASP A 141 12.74 -7.44 8.25
N ARG A 142 13.34 -8.47 7.66
CA ARG A 142 12.72 -9.80 7.55
C ARG A 142 12.87 -10.60 8.83
N GLU A 143 13.95 -10.44 9.58
CA GLU A 143 14.20 -11.16 10.82
C GLU A 143 13.23 -10.69 11.91
N LEU A 144 12.95 -9.39 11.97
CA LEU A 144 11.89 -8.86 12.85
C LEU A 144 10.51 -9.49 12.55
N LEU A 145 10.16 -9.69 11.28
CA LEU A 145 8.88 -10.33 10.91
C LEU A 145 8.81 -11.83 11.18
N LYS A 146 9.95 -12.51 11.31
CA LYS A 146 10.00 -13.95 11.61
C LYS A 146 9.85 -14.25 13.10
N ARG A 147 9.86 -13.23 13.95
CA ARG A 147 9.69 -13.40 15.40
C ARG A 147 8.31 -13.95 15.71
N ALA A 148 8.25 -14.96 16.58
CA ALA A 148 7.02 -15.72 16.87
C ALA A 148 5.92 -14.85 17.48
N GLU A 149 6.27 -13.75 18.14
CA GLU A 149 5.34 -12.80 18.73
C GLU A 149 4.60 -11.95 17.68
N VAL A 150 5.13 -11.83 16.46
CA VAL A 150 4.52 -11.00 15.41
C VAL A 150 3.36 -11.75 14.74
N GLU A 151 2.15 -11.57 15.31
CA GLU A 151 0.91 -12.13 14.77
C GLU A 151 0.50 -11.46 13.44
N PHE A 152 0.66 -10.14 13.35
CA PHE A 152 0.32 -9.35 12.16
C PHE A 152 1.50 -8.50 11.73
N GLY A 153 2.04 -8.79 10.55
CA GLY A 153 3.20 -8.08 10.04
C GLY A 153 3.15 -7.86 8.52
N ARG A 154 3.82 -6.80 8.06
CA ARG A 154 3.99 -6.53 6.63
C ARG A 154 5.38 -6.02 6.34
N TYR A 155 6.05 -6.76 5.45
CA TYR A 155 7.27 -6.29 4.81
C TYR A 155 6.93 -5.18 3.82
N VAL A 156 7.48 -3.99 4.02
CA VAL A 156 7.29 -2.83 3.15
C VAL A 156 8.35 -2.86 2.04
N ARG A 157 7.92 -3.06 0.79
CA ARG A 157 8.83 -3.22 -0.35
C ARG A 157 9.28 -1.89 -0.91
N ALA A 158 8.35 -0.96 -1.03
CA ALA A 158 8.65 0.34 -1.60
C ALA A 158 9.67 1.12 -0.76
N VAL A 159 10.53 1.88 -1.44
CA VAL A 159 11.55 2.71 -0.78
C VAL A 159 11.03 4.12 -0.48
N ARG A 160 10.31 4.73 -1.42
CA ARG A 160 9.84 6.12 -1.29
C ARG A 160 8.56 6.19 -0.46
N PRO A 161 8.41 7.12 0.50
CA PRO A 161 7.25 7.18 1.41
C PRO A 161 5.88 7.22 0.73
N GLN A 162 5.75 7.89 -0.43
CA GLN A 162 4.48 7.88 -1.17
C GLN A 162 4.15 6.52 -1.79
N ALA A 163 5.17 5.84 -2.35
CA ALA A 163 4.99 4.50 -2.89
C ALA A 163 4.72 3.48 -1.77
N GLN A 164 5.34 3.65 -0.60
CA GLN A 164 5.04 2.86 0.61
C GLN A 164 3.59 3.04 1.05
N LEU A 165 3.09 4.28 1.08
CA LEU A 165 1.70 4.53 1.42
C LEU A 165 0.76 3.85 0.43
N ARG A 166 1.02 3.95 -0.88
CA ARG A 166 0.23 3.28 -1.93
C ARG A 166 0.24 1.77 -1.78
N GLU A 167 1.41 1.18 -1.49
CA GLU A 167 1.53 -0.25 -1.20
C GLU A 167 0.60 -0.66 -0.05
N LEU A 168 0.54 0.12 1.03
CA LEU A 168 -0.30 -0.20 2.18
C LEU A 168 -1.80 0.06 1.95
N VAL A 169 -2.15 1.13 1.22
CA VAL A 169 -3.54 1.43 0.88
C VAL A 169 -4.16 0.26 0.12
N LEU A 170 -3.43 -0.28 -0.86
CA LEU A 170 -3.85 -1.45 -1.62
C LEU A 170 -3.82 -2.73 -0.79
N ALA A 171 -2.75 -2.97 -0.02
CA ALA A 171 -2.59 -4.21 0.73
C ALA A 171 -3.60 -4.40 1.86
N PHE A 172 -4.15 -3.31 2.41
CA PHE A 172 -5.03 -3.35 3.57
C PHE A 172 -6.41 -2.74 3.34
N ASP A 173 -6.73 -2.37 2.10
CA ASP A 173 -7.96 -1.67 1.72
C ASP A 173 -8.21 -0.45 2.64
N LEU A 174 -7.21 0.43 2.71
CA LEU A 174 -7.26 1.60 3.60
C LEU A 174 -8.14 2.72 3.06
N ALA A 175 -8.37 2.79 1.75
CA ALA A 175 -9.11 3.88 1.14
C ALA A 175 -10.56 3.95 1.64
N THR A 176 -11.22 2.81 1.76
CA THR A 176 -12.59 2.69 2.26
C THR A 176 -12.74 3.05 3.75
N ARG A 177 -11.62 3.18 4.48
CA ARG A 177 -11.58 3.38 5.94
C ARG A 177 -10.84 4.65 6.35
N ALA A 178 -10.27 5.37 5.40
CA ALA A 178 -9.50 6.57 5.67
C ALA A 178 -10.40 7.65 6.26
N ARG A 179 -9.91 8.29 7.33
CA ARG A 179 -10.52 9.49 7.92
C ARG A 179 -9.43 10.55 8.04
N PRO A 180 -9.09 11.24 6.95
CA PRO A 180 -7.90 12.06 6.93
C PRO A 180 -7.96 13.20 7.95
N PHE A 181 -6.80 13.52 8.52
CA PHE A 181 -6.59 14.64 9.45
C PHE A 181 -7.42 14.60 10.74
N VAL A 182 -7.74 13.39 11.23
CA VAL A 182 -8.35 13.19 12.57
C VAL A 182 -7.32 12.85 13.66
N ARG A 183 -6.08 12.53 13.28
CA ARG A 183 -4.97 12.24 14.20
C ARG A 183 -3.79 13.18 14.03
N CYS A 184 -3.13 13.46 15.14
CA CYS A 184 -1.93 14.27 15.19
C CYS A 184 -0.77 13.53 14.52
N MET A 185 -0.14 14.16 13.52
CA MET A 185 1.00 13.57 12.80
C MET A 185 2.20 13.31 13.72
N GLU A 186 2.36 14.10 14.77
CA GLU A 186 3.51 14.02 15.69
C GLU A 186 3.32 12.98 16.80
N CYS A 187 2.16 12.99 17.47
CA CYS A 187 1.95 12.19 18.67
C CYS A 187 0.79 11.18 18.56
N ASN A 188 0.16 11.05 17.39
CA ASN A 188 -0.97 10.13 17.13
C ASN A 188 -2.30 10.45 17.85
N GLY A 189 -2.31 11.41 18.78
CA GLY A 189 -3.50 11.80 19.55
C GLY A 189 -4.58 12.46 18.69
N ASP A 190 -5.82 12.43 19.18
CA ASP A 190 -6.97 12.90 18.43
C ASP A 190 -6.94 14.42 18.19
N LEU A 191 -7.35 14.82 16.98
CA LEU A 191 -7.52 16.22 16.61
C LEU A 191 -8.97 16.64 16.82
N ARG A 192 -9.16 17.76 17.52
CA ARG A 192 -10.49 18.35 17.77
C ARG A 192 -10.56 19.75 17.19
N PRO A 193 -11.69 20.14 16.57
CA PRO A 193 -11.92 21.52 16.17
C PRO A 193 -11.77 22.47 17.36
N VAL A 194 -11.21 23.65 17.11
CA VAL A 194 -11.06 24.70 18.12
C VAL A 194 -11.27 26.07 17.46
N GLY A 195 -11.92 26.99 18.18
CA GLY A 195 -12.16 28.34 17.71
C GLY A 195 -10.86 29.18 17.67
N ALA A 196 -10.79 30.12 16.74
CA ALA A 196 -9.62 30.99 16.55
C ALA A 196 -9.20 31.75 17.82
N ALA A 197 -10.17 32.20 18.62
CA ALA A 197 -9.92 32.92 19.87
C ALA A 197 -9.07 32.09 20.86
N ALA A 198 -9.34 30.79 20.98
CA ALA A 198 -8.66 29.91 21.93
C ALA A 198 -7.21 29.56 21.52
N VAL A 199 -6.84 29.73 20.24
CA VAL A 199 -5.51 29.38 19.72
C VAL A 199 -4.71 30.58 19.21
N ARG A 200 -5.26 31.79 19.28
CA ARG A 200 -4.63 33.02 18.77
C ARG A 200 -3.21 33.24 19.30
N HIS A 201 -2.96 32.90 20.56
CA HIS A 201 -1.65 33.04 21.22
C HIS A 201 -0.66 31.90 20.86
N ARG A 202 -1.11 30.88 20.12
CA ARG A 202 -0.34 29.66 19.81
C ARG A 202 -0.01 29.50 18.33
N VAL A 203 -0.47 30.43 17.49
CA VAL A 203 -0.21 30.47 16.06
C VAL A 203 0.40 31.83 15.70
N PRO A 204 1.20 31.92 14.61
CA PRO A 204 1.76 33.20 14.17
C PRO A 204 0.65 34.24 13.91
N PRO A 205 0.90 35.54 14.17
CA PRO A 205 -0.12 36.59 13.99
C PRO A 205 -0.77 36.60 12.60
N GLY A 206 0.02 36.42 11.54
CA GLY A 206 -0.48 36.35 10.17
C GLY A 206 -1.36 35.13 9.88
N VAL A 207 -1.19 34.03 10.63
CA VAL A 207 -2.07 32.85 10.54
C VAL A 207 -3.38 33.14 11.27
N ALA A 208 -3.32 33.73 12.47
CA ALA A 208 -4.52 34.10 13.24
C ALA A 208 -5.40 35.13 12.50
N ALA A 209 -4.80 36.02 11.72
CA ALA A 209 -5.53 37.00 10.91
C ALA A 209 -6.18 36.37 9.65
N ARG A 210 -5.57 35.33 9.08
CA ARG A 210 -5.96 34.76 7.78
C ARG A 210 -6.91 33.57 7.87
N TYR A 211 -6.86 32.80 8.95
CA TYR A 211 -7.61 31.55 9.09
C TYR A 211 -8.53 31.57 10.31
N THR A 212 -9.73 31.02 10.15
CA THR A 212 -10.75 30.95 11.23
C THR A 212 -11.00 29.53 11.73
N ARG A 213 -10.57 28.52 10.97
CA ARG A 213 -10.75 27.08 11.29
C ARG A 213 -9.43 26.47 11.73
N PHE A 214 -9.41 26.00 12.97
CA PHE A 214 -8.26 25.34 13.58
C PHE A 214 -8.66 23.98 14.15
N VAL A 215 -7.69 23.08 14.20
CA VAL A 215 -7.79 21.84 14.97
C VAL A 215 -6.62 21.75 15.94
N ARG A 216 -6.87 21.26 17.15
CA ARG A 216 -5.88 21.08 18.20
C ARG A 216 -5.78 19.62 18.58
N CYS A 217 -4.56 19.13 18.78
CA CYS A 217 -4.35 17.83 19.37
C CYS A 217 -4.65 17.85 20.86
N VAL A 218 -5.46 16.92 21.35
CA VAL A 218 -5.79 16.83 22.79
C VAL A 218 -4.64 16.32 23.66
N ALA A 219 -3.59 15.76 23.05
CA ALA A 219 -2.46 15.14 23.76
C ALA A 219 -1.20 16.01 23.79
N CYS A 220 -0.73 16.48 22.63
CA CYS A 220 0.47 17.33 22.54
C CYS A 220 0.17 18.80 22.30
N ASP A 221 -1.13 19.16 22.30
CA ASP A 221 -1.58 20.53 22.21
C ASP A 221 -1.24 21.24 20.88
N ARG A 222 -0.59 20.58 19.92
CA ARG A 222 -0.22 21.17 18.63
C ARG A 222 -1.46 21.61 17.85
N VAL A 223 -1.39 22.80 17.25
CA VAL A 223 -2.47 23.42 16.47
C VAL A 223 -2.18 23.29 14.98
N TYR A 224 -3.20 22.94 14.19
CA TYR A 224 -3.16 22.83 12.74
C TYR A 224 -4.27 23.66 12.10
N TRP A 225 -4.04 24.10 10.86
CA TRP A 225 -5.00 24.87 10.05
C TRP A 225 -4.85 24.51 8.57
N GLN A 226 -5.88 24.80 7.77
CA GLN A 226 -5.92 24.46 6.34
C GLN A 226 -5.22 25.53 5.48
N GLY A 227 -3.90 25.64 5.61
CA GLY A 227 -3.06 26.49 4.74
C GLY A 227 -2.58 25.78 3.47
N SER A 228 -1.65 26.40 2.72
CA SER A 228 -1.07 25.82 1.50
C SER A 228 -0.35 24.47 1.72
N HIS A 229 0.19 24.24 2.92
CA HIS A 229 0.77 22.94 3.28
C HIS A 229 -0.30 21.85 3.42
N TYR A 230 -1.48 22.19 3.94
CA TYR A 230 -2.62 21.26 4.02
C TYR A 230 -3.10 20.85 2.64
N ALA A 231 -3.23 21.79 1.69
CA ALA A 231 -3.60 21.48 0.31
C ALA A 231 -2.64 20.48 -0.33
N ARG A 232 -1.33 20.75 -0.29
CA ARG A 232 -0.32 19.81 -0.82
C ARG A 232 -0.34 18.44 -0.16
N MET A 233 -0.58 18.39 1.16
CA MET A 233 -0.72 17.12 1.87
C MET A 233 -1.99 16.38 1.40
N ARG A 234 -3.11 17.09 1.26
CA ARG A 234 -4.39 16.55 0.77
C ARG A 234 -4.23 15.96 -0.62
N ASP A 235 -3.71 16.71 -1.57
CA ASP A 235 -3.48 16.26 -2.95
C ASP A 235 -2.61 14.98 -2.97
N GLY A 236 -1.56 14.98 -2.14
CA GLY A 236 -0.67 13.83 -2.03
C GLY A 236 -1.26 12.60 -1.34
N LEU A 237 -2.35 12.75 -0.57
CA LEU A 237 -3.12 11.62 -0.02
C LEU A 237 -4.15 11.15 -1.03
N ASP A 238 -4.87 12.07 -1.67
CA ASP A 238 -5.92 11.76 -2.63
C ASP A 238 -5.35 11.00 -3.84
N ALA A 239 -4.15 11.38 -4.31
CA ALA A 239 -3.40 10.66 -5.34
C ALA A 239 -2.97 9.23 -4.96
N VAL A 240 -3.19 8.79 -3.72
CA VAL A 240 -2.89 7.43 -3.24
C VAL A 240 -4.16 6.67 -2.87
N LEU A 241 -5.25 7.39 -2.58
CA LEU A 241 -6.57 6.83 -2.29
C LEU A 241 -7.42 6.59 -3.55
N GLY A 242 -7.08 7.25 -4.67
CA GLY A 242 -7.61 7.03 -6.03
C GLY A 242 -6.53 6.50 -6.96
#